data_AF-A0A2Y9BLZ6-F1
#
_entry.id   AF-A0A2Y9BLZ6-F1
#
_cell.length_a   1.000
_cell.length_b   1.000
_cell.length_c   1.000
_cell.angle_alpha   90.00
_cell.angle_beta   90.00
_cell.angle_gamma   90.00
#
_symmetry.space_group_name_H-M   'P 1'
#
loop_
_entity.id
_entity.type
_entity.pdbx_description
1 polymer ?
#
loop_
_entity_poly.entity_id
_entity_poly.type
_entity_poly.pdbx_seq_one_letter_code
_entity_poly.pdbx_strand_id
1 'polypeptide(L)'
;MCKSIRIVWLLFGNLAAGLGVAFCTKAGIGVDPVSALYDGVHKIIGLEIGTASFVVNMLILLVCTLLNRKYLKWGTFLSMLSFAVSLNTFVQLASPFIVEPYTMSCYLLFFIGIFLAGAGFSTVVFQNLGPNCADILLEVLKDRAGISMKNAKITIDLCCTVLGFLMGGTVGLGTVLCICGMGHIYNQVFCIWQWAVSGNGSVPEQGTIDEILMNNRRFVQERRYERYETEKYPRKKLAILTCMDTRLTELLPAAIGLKNGDAKIIRNAGGVTEDAYGSEVKSLLVAIFELGVTKIVVIGHTDCGVEKLDSTQMIEKMRKRKIKLENKEKAGRREIDLNRWLSGIHATEEAVRDTVSLLKEHPLVPKDVDIFGFVMNTKTGELMEVVQ
;
A
#
# COMPACT_ATOMS: atom_id res chain seq x y z
N MET A 1 -15.59 0.22 16.57
CA MET A 1 -16.37 1.43 16.91
C MET A 1 -17.81 1.31 16.37
N CYS A 2 -18.81 1.41 17.26
CA CYS A 2 -20.24 1.30 16.93
C CYS A 2 -20.72 2.47 16.05
N LYS A 3 -21.83 2.26 15.31
CA LYS A 3 -22.37 3.22 14.33
C LYS A 3 -22.69 4.60 14.94
N SER A 4 -23.24 4.64 16.16
CA SER A 4 -23.56 5.89 16.86
C SER A 4 -22.32 6.74 17.16
N ILE A 5 -21.22 6.10 17.57
CA ILE A 5 -19.95 6.79 17.87
C ILE A 5 -19.34 7.36 16.59
N ARG A 6 -19.43 6.62 15.47
CA ARG A 6 -18.99 7.12 14.15
C ARG A 6 -19.77 8.35 13.69
N ILE A 7 -21.08 8.41 13.97
CA ILE A 7 -21.91 9.58 13.63
C ILE A 7 -21.46 10.79 14.45
N VAL A 8 -21.22 10.62 15.75
CA VAL A 8 -20.73 11.71 16.61
C VAL A 8 -19.41 12.28 16.09
N TRP A 9 -18.45 11.42 15.72
CA TRP A 9 -17.17 11.87 15.17
C TRP A 9 -17.28 12.48 13.77
N LEU A 10 -18.23 12.04 12.95
CA LEU A 10 -18.53 12.70 11.68
C LEU A 10 -19.02 14.14 11.90
N LEU A 11 -19.94 14.33 12.85
CA LEU A 11 -20.45 15.67 13.19
C LEU A 11 -19.35 16.55 13.77
N PHE A 12 -18.52 16.02 14.66
CA PHE A 12 -17.38 16.75 15.23
C PHE A 12 -16.33 17.10 14.18
N GLY A 13 -16.04 16.17 13.26
CA GLY A 13 -15.13 16.42 12.14
C GLY A 13 -15.64 17.52 11.21
N ASN A 14 -16.94 17.53 10.89
CA ASN A 14 -17.53 18.62 10.10
C ASN A 14 -17.59 19.95 10.85
N LEU A 15 -17.74 19.94 12.17
CA LEU A 15 -17.63 21.13 13.00
C LEU A 15 -16.23 21.75 12.90
N ALA A 16 -15.19 20.92 13.08
CA ALA A 16 -13.80 21.34 12.94
C ALA A 16 -13.48 21.81 11.51
N ALA A 17 -14.01 21.10 10.50
CA ALA A 17 -13.82 21.47 9.10
C ALA A 17 -14.46 22.81 8.76
N GLY A 18 -15.72 23.03 9.18
CA GLY A 18 -16.43 24.29 8.99
C GLY A 18 -15.72 25.47 9.65
N LEU A 19 -15.21 25.28 10.88
CA LEU A 19 -14.41 26.30 11.57
C LEU A 19 -13.12 26.61 10.80
N GLY A 20 -12.40 25.58 10.37
CA GLY A 20 -11.16 25.74 9.62
C GLY A 20 -11.34 26.50 8.31
N VAL A 21 -12.36 26.13 7.53
CA VAL A 21 -12.69 26.82 6.27
C VAL A 21 -13.14 28.26 6.54
N ALA A 22 -13.94 28.52 7.58
CA ALA A 22 -14.33 29.88 7.96
C ALA A 22 -13.10 30.77 8.27
N PHE A 23 -12.09 30.24 8.95
CA PHE A 23 -10.84 30.94 9.22
C PHE A 23 -10.05 31.22 7.94
N CYS A 24 -9.97 30.25 7.02
CA CYS A 24 -9.34 30.47 5.72
C CYS A 24 -10.05 31.56 4.91
N THR A 25 -11.38 31.52 4.84
CA THR A 25 -12.18 32.55 4.16
C THR A 25 -11.95 33.92 4.79
N LYS A 26 -11.90 33.99 6.13
CA LYS A 26 -11.69 35.25 6.85
C LYS A 26 -10.29 35.82 6.67
N ALA A 27 -9.27 34.97 6.52
CA ALA A 27 -7.91 35.39 6.26
C ALA A 27 -7.76 36.09 4.89
N GLY A 28 -8.63 35.79 3.91
CA GLY A 28 -8.70 36.52 2.65
C GLY A 28 -7.54 36.32 1.67
N ILE A 29 -6.56 35.46 2.00
CA ILE A 29 -5.41 35.15 1.14
C ILE A 29 -5.63 33.95 0.21
N GLY A 30 -6.78 33.29 0.32
CA GLY A 30 -7.20 32.14 -0.48
C GLY A 30 -7.88 31.06 0.37
N VAL A 31 -8.63 30.18 -0.28
CA VAL A 31 -9.23 28.98 0.32
C VAL A 31 -8.89 27.73 -0.51
N ASP A 32 -9.22 26.53 -0.03
CA ASP A 32 -9.03 25.32 -0.83
C ASP A 32 -9.86 25.35 -2.14
N PRO A 33 -9.45 24.60 -3.19
CA PRO A 33 -10.09 24.68 -4.51
C PRO A 33 -11.60 24.50 -4.52
N VAL A 34 -12.13 23.55 -3.73
CA VAL A 34 -13.56 23.25 -3.73
C VAL A 34 -14.31 24.33 -2.96
N SER A 35 -13.76 24.82 -1.84
CA SER A 35 -14.31 25.97 -1.13
C SER A 35 -14.27 27.26 -1.94
N ALA A 36 -13.29 27.44 -2.83
CA ALA A 36 -13.23 28.58 -3.74
C ALA A 36 -14.42 28.59 -4.70
N LEU A 37 -14.86 27.42 -5.16
CA LEU A 37 -16.09 27.27 -5.94
C LEU A 37 -17.33 27.62 -5.10
N TYR A 38 -17.41 27.19 -3.84
CA TYR A 38 -18.51 27.55 -2.95
C TYR A 38 -18.58 29.07 -2.72
N ASP A 39 -17.44 29.72 -2.51
CA ASP A 39 -17.33 31.17 -2.33
C ASP A 39 -17.73 31.93 -3.61
N GLY A 40 -17.35 31.44 -4.79
CA GLY A 40 -17.80 32.02 -6.07
C GLY A 40 -19.31 31.92 -6.25
N VAL A 41 -19.91 30.76 -5.93
CA VAL A 41 -21.36 30.57 -5.96
C VAL A 41 -22.07 31.47 -4.95
N HIS A 42 -21.51 31.62 -3.75
CA HIS A 42 -21.99 32.56 -2.72
C HIS A 42 -22.08 33.98 -3.25
N LYS A 43 -21.02 34.47 -3.91
CA LYS A 43 -20.94 35.85 -4.42
C LYS A 43 -21.87 36.14 -5.60
N ILE A 44 -22.07 35.17 -6.50
CA ILE A 44 -22.96 35.36 -7.66
C ILE A 44 -24.44 35.24 -7.26
N ILE A 45 -24.80 34.23 -6.48
CA ILE A 45 -26.20 33.93 -6.18
C ILE A 45 -26.69 34.70 -4.94
N GLY A 46 -25.78 35.16 -4.07
CA GLY A 46 -26.13 35.84 -2.82
C GLY A 46 -26.57 34.88 -1.71
N LEU A 47 -26.25 33.58 -1.81
CA LEU A 47 -26.53 32.57 -0.78
C LEU A 47 -25.40 32.53 0.23
N GLU A 48 -25.64 32.30 1.52
CA GLU A 48 -24.57 32.04 2.50
C GLU A 48 -23.61 30.92 2.02
N ILE A 49 -22.32 31.04 2.30
CA ILE A 49 -21.28 30.16 1.73
C ILE A 49 -21.46 28.67 2.05
N GLY A 50 -21.91 28.32 3.25
CA GLY A 50 -22.28 26.95 3.62
C GLY A 50 -23.50 26.46 2.85
N THR A 51 -24.50 27.32 2.62
CA THR A 51 -25.67 26.99 1.78
C THR A 51 -25.27 26.76 0.33
N ALA A 52 -24.37 27.61 -0.20
CA ALA A 52 -23.77 27.40 -1.52
C ALA A 52 -23.02 26.05 -1.58
N SER A 53 -22.28 25.68 -0.53
CA SER A 53 -21.60 24.38 -0.45
C SER A 53 -22.59 23.21 -0.51
N PHE A 54 -23.73 23.31 0.17
CA PHE A 54 -24.76 22.27 0.16
C PHE A 54 -25.36 22.11 -1.24
N VAL A 55 -25.72 23.22 -1.90
CA VAL A 55 -26.31 23.21 -3.25
C VAL A 55 -25.33 22.61 -4.26
N VAL A 56 -24.07 23.04 -4.25
CA VAL A 56 -23.04 22.51 -5.16
C VAL A 56 -22.82 21.01 -4.93
N ASN A 57 -22.71 20.58 -3.68
CA ASN A 57 -22.53 19.15 -3.36
C ASN A 57 -23.76 18.31 -3.73
N MET A 58 -24.97 18.84 -3.58
CA MET A 58 -26.19 18.17 -4.02
C MET A 58 -26.25 18.02 -5.54
N LEU A 59 -25.82 19.04 -6.30
CA LEU A 59 -25.72 18.96 -7.76
C LEU A 59 -24.68 17.91 -8.18
N ILE A 60 -23.50 17.92 -7.56
CA ILE A 60 -22.45 16.91 -7.78
C ILE A 60 -23.00 15.51 -7.49
N LEU A 61 -23.64 15.32 -6.33
CA LEU A 61 -24.20 14.02 -5.94
C LEU A 61 -25.27 13.56 -6.93
N LEU A 62 -26.14 14.45 -7.38
CA LEU A 62 -27.18 14.15 -8.36
C LEU A 62 -26.57 13.67 -9.69
N VAL A 63 -25.63 14.43 -10.25
CA VAL A 63 -24.95 14.09 -11.51
C VAL A 63 -24.20 12.75 -11.37
N CYS A 64 -23.45 12.56 -10.30
CA CYS A 64 -22.72 11.32 -10.06
C CYS A 64 -23.66 10.12 -9.84
N THR A 65 -24.81 10.31 -9.19
CA THR A 65 -25.81 9.26 -8.98
C THR A 65 -26.51 8.85 -10.28
N LEU A 66 -26.73 9.81 -11.21
CA LEU A 66 -27.22 9.52 -12.56
C LEU A 66 -26.23 8.66 -13.36
N LEU A 67 -24.93 8.80 -13.09
CA LEU A 67 -23.89 7.95 -13.70
C LEU A 67 -23.82 6.57 -13.03
N ASN A 68 -23.89 6.50 -11.70
CA ASN A 68 -23.94 5.24 -10.96
C ASN A 68 -24.65 5.39 -9.61
N ARG A 69 -25.68 4.57 -9.37
CA ARG A 69 -26.49 4.64 -8.14
C ARG A 69 -25.74 4.25 -6.86
N LYS A 70 -24.54 3.63 -6.95
CA LYS A 70 -23.74 3.19 -5.78
C LYS A 70 -23.32 4.33 -4.83
N TYR A 71 -23.31 5.57 -5.30
CA TYR A 71 -22.83 6.73 -4.56
C TYR A 71 -23.87 7.31 -3.58
N LEU A 72 -25.14 6.95 -3.72
CA LEU A 72 -26.21 7.47 -2.88
C LEU A 72 -26.20 6.77 -1.51
N LYS A 73 -25.51 7.38 -0.54
CA LYS A 73 -25.47 6.91 0.86
C LYS A 73 -25.98 7.98 1.80
N TRP A 74 -26.73 7.57 2.82
CA TRP A 74 -27.34 8.51 3.77
C TRP A 74 -26.31 9.32 4.58
N GLY A 75 -25.14 8.72 4.88
CA GLY A 75 -24.05 9.42 5.57
C GLY A 75 -23.44 10.57 4.75
N THR A 76 -23.47 10.47 3.42
CA THR A 76 -23.02 11.51 2.50
C THR A 76 -23.90 12.76 2.61
N PHE A 77 -25.23 12.57 2.67
CA PHE A 77 -26.18 13.67 2.90
C PHE A 77 -26.01 14.31 4.28
N LEU A 78 -25.89 13.48 5.33
CA LEU A 78 -25.66 13.98 6.70
C LEU A 78 -24.36 14.79 6.79
N SER A 79 -23.31 14.36 6.09
CA SER A 79 -22.04 15.08 6.05
C SER A 79 -22.17 16.45 5.39
N MET A 80 -22.81 16.52 4.21
CA MET A 80 -23.02 17.80 3.51
C MET A 80 -23.82 18.78 4.34
N LEU A 81 -24.93 18.32 4.94
CA LEU A 81 -25.80 19.17 5.73
C LEU A 81 -25.09 19.68 7.00
N SER A 82 -24.39 18.81 7.72
CA SER A 82 -23.68 19.20 8.93
C SER A 82 -22.49 20.13 8.65
N PHE A 83 -21.76 19.91 7.56
CA PHE A 83 -20.70 20.82 7.12
C PHE A 83 -21.27 22.20 6.74
N ALA A 84 -22.34 22.24 5.94
CA ALA A 84 -22.97 23.49 5.49
C ALA A 84 -23.44 24.36 6.67
N VAL A 85 -24.17 23.75 7.62
CA VAL A 85 -24.63 24.46 8.83
C VAL A 85 -23.44 24.96 9.65
N SER A 86 -22.44 24.10 9.88
CA SER A 86 -21.24 24.48 10.63
C SER A 86 -20.50 25.65 9.98
N LEU A 87 -20.35 25.63 8.66
CA LEU A 87 -19.63 26.68 7.94
C LEU A 87 -20.37 28.01 8.03
N ASN A 88 -21.69 28.05 7.83
CA ASN A 88 -22.47 29.29 7.99
C ASN A 88 -22.35 29.85 9.40
N THR A 89 -22.49 28.99 10.42
CA THR A 89 -22.35 29.41 11.82
C THR A 89 -21.00 30.05 12.09
N PHE A 90 -19.90 29.42 11.67
CA PHE A 90 -18.57 29.96 11.95
C PHE A 90 -18.20 31.18 11.09
N VAL A 91 -18.67 31.27 9.85
CA VAL A 91 -18.49 32.47 9.04
C VAL A 91 -19.25 33.65 9.64
N GLN A 92 -20.48 33.43 10.11
CA GLN A 92 -21.25 34.46 10.81
C GLN A 92 -20.59 34.88 12.13
N LEU A 93 -20.11 33.92 12.94
CA LEU A 93 -19.37 34.22 14.17
C LEU A 93 -18.04 34.94 13.89
N ALA A 94 -17.39 34.64 12.76
CA ALA A 94 -16.16 35.31 12.35
C ALA A 94 -16.40 36.68 11.70
N SER A 95 -17.65 37.02 11.34
CA SER A 95 -17.98 38.26 10.63
C SER A 95 -17.55 39.55 11.36
N PRO A 96 -17.67 39.70 12.70
CA PRO A 96 -17.35 40.96 13.39
C PRO A 96 -15.85 41.25 13.47
N PHE A 97 -15.00 40.22 13.35
CA PHE A 97 -13.55 40.40 13.42
C PHE A 97 -13.04 41.02 12.12
N ILE A 98 -12.10 41.94 12.18
CA ILE A 98 -11.44 42.47 10.98
C ILE A 98 -10.04 41.89 10.95
N VAL A 99 -9.74 41.18 9.86
CA VAL A 99 -8.42 40.59 9.62
C VAL A 99 -7.89 41.24 8.36
N GLU A 100 -6.87 42.08 8.51
CA GLU A 100 -6.24 42.72 7.37
C GLU A 100 -5.44 41.68 6.57
N PRO A 101 -5.64 41.61 5.24
CA PRO A 101 -4.88 40.68 4.39
C PRO A 101 -3.37 40.89 4.51
N TYR A 102 -2.61 39.80 4.41
CA TYR A 102 -1.14 39.80 4.42
C TYR A 102 -0.46 40.26 5.72
N THR A 103 -1.21 40.39 6.81
CA THR A 103 -0.67 40.61 8.16
C THR A 103 -0.26 39.30 8.84
N MET A 104 0.56 39.36 9.90
CA MET A 104 0.95 38.17 10.66
C MET A 104 -0.24 37.43 11.28
N SER A 105 -1.26 38.17 11.74
CA SER A 105 -2.50 37.60 12.27
C SER A 105 -3.30 36.87 11.20
N CYS A 106 -3.31 37.38 9.95
CA CYS A 106 -3.90 36.71 8.80
C CYS A 106 -3.23 35.35 8.51
N TYR A 107 -1.89 35.30 8.43
CA TYR A 107 -1.18 34.04 8.19
C TYR A 107 -1.39 33.02 9.31
N LEU A 108 -1.34 33.46 10.57
CA LEU A 108 -1.59 32.59 11.71
C LEU A 108 -3.00 32.00 11.65
N LEU A 109 -4.01 32.84 11.40
CA LEU A 109 -5.40 32.41 11.27
C LEU A 109 -5.56 31.42 10.11
N PHE A 110 -4.91 31.69 8.98
CA PHE A 110 -4.95 30.83 7.80
C PHE A 110 -4.34 29.45 8.05
N PHE A 111 -3.17 29.36 8.69
CA PHE A 111 -2.52 28.07 8.99
C PHE A 111 -3.30 27.26 10.03
N ILE A 112 -3.87 27.91 11.05
CA ILE A 112 -4.81 27.26 11.97
C ILE A 112 -6.03 26.76 11.19
N GLY A 113 -6.56 27.58 10.27
CA GLY A 113 -7.66 27.24 9.40
C GLY A 113 -7.39 25.98 8.56
N ILE A 114 -6.27 25.93 7.85
CA ILE A 114 -5.87 24.75 7.06
C ILE A 114 -5.77 23.51 7.94
N PHE A 115 -5.13 23.63 9.11
CA PHE A 115 -4.97 22.49 10.02
C PHE A 115 -6.31 21.94 10.49
N LEU A 116 -7.20 22.82 10.97
CA LEU A 116 -8.55 22.44 11.41
C LEU A 116 -9.38 21.87 10.25
N ALA A 117 -9.32 22.48 9.07
CA ALA A 117 -9.99 22.00 7.87
C ALA A 117 -9.52 20.58 7.49
N GLY A 118 -8.20 20.40 7.35
CA GLY A 118 -7.60 19.12 7.00
C GLY A 118 -7.90 18.02 8.04
N ALA A 119 -7.77 18.35 9.33
CA ALA A 119 -8.07 17.41 10.42
C ALA A 119 -9.56 17.05 10.48
N GLY A 120 -10.44 18.04 10.29
CA GLY A 120 -11.88 17.85 10.25
C GLY A 120 -12.32 16.96 9.09
N PHE A 121 -11.91 17.28 7.85
CA PHE A 121 -12.20 16.47 6.67
C PHE A 121 -11.63 15.05 6.79
N SER A 122 -10.41 14.89 7.29
CA SER A 122 -9.83 13.57 7.55
C SER A 122 -10.64 12.75 8.55
N THR A 123 -11.13 13.39 9.62
CA THR A 123 -11.93 12.74 10.66
C THR A 123 -13.25 12.24 10.10
N VAL A 124 -13.89 13.03 9.22
CA VAL A 124 -15.15 12.69 8.55
C VAL A 124 -14.98 11.47 7.65
N VAL A 125 -13.96 11.48 6.79
CA VAL A 125 -13.74 10.38 5.83
C VAL A 125 -13.39 9.08 6.55
N PHE A 126 -12.61 9.14 7.65
CA PHE A 126 -12.27 7.96 8.45
C PHE A 126 -13.49 7.20 8.98
N GLN A 127 -14.61 7.87 9.25
CA GLN A 127 -15.81 7.22 9.79
C GLN A 127 -16.46 6.24 8.81
N ASN A 128 -16.22 6.42 7.50
CA ASN A 128 -16.70 5.56 6.42
C ASN A 128 -18.23 5.34 6.46
N LEU A 129 -19.00 6.41 6.74
CA LEU A 129 -20.47 6.39 6.73
C LEU A 129 -21.07 6.74 5.36
N GLY A 130 -20.25 7.25 4.46
CA GLY A 130 -20.58 7.58 3.07
C GLY A 130 -19.40 8.30 2.42
N PRO A 131 -19.19 8.19 1.10
CA PRO A 131 -18.13 8.95 0.43
C PRO A 131 -18.44 10.44 0.45
N ASN A 132 -17.41 11.28 0.53
CA ASN A 132 -17.57 12.73 0.37
C ASN A 132 -17.81 13.08 -1.11
N CYS A 133 -18.49 14.18 -1.42
CA CYS A 133 -18.78 14.56 -2.81
C CYS A 133 -17.53 14.77 -3.67
N ALA A 134 -16.49 15.39 -3.10
CA ALA A 134 -15.21 15.53 -3.78
C ALA A 134 -14.58 14.15 -4.11
N ASP A 135 -14.70 13.17 -3.21
CA ASP A 135 -14.20 11.81 -3.43
C ASP A 135 -15.02 11.07 -4.49
N ILE A 136 -16.34 11.29 -4.54
CA ILE A 136 -17.21 10.75 -5.59
C ILE A 136 -16.76 11.26 -6.97
N LEU A 137 -16.46 12.56 -7.10
CA LEU A 137 -15.96 13.12 -8.36
C LEU A 137 -14.65 12.46 -8.80
N LEU A 138 -13.72 12.24 -7.88
CA LEU A 138 -12.45 11.55 -8.15
C LEU A 138 -12.69 10.12 -8.64
N GLU A 139 -13.58 9.39 -7.96
CA GLU A 139 -13.94 8.01 -8.32
C GLU A 139 -14.63 7.95 -9.69
N VAL A 140 -15.56 8.86 -9.98
CA VAL A 140 -16.26 8.94 -11.27
C VAL A 140 -15.30 9.25 -12.41
N LEU A 141 -14.39 10.21 -12.24
CA LEU A 141 -13.39 10.56 -13.25
C LEU A 141 -12.46 9.37 -13.54
N LYS A 142 -12.04 8.64 -12.50
CA LYS A 142 -11.24 7.44 -12.67
C LYS A 142 -12.02 6.33 -13.39
N ASP A 143 -13.23 6.03 -12.92
CA ASP A 143 -14.06 4.93 -13.44
C ASP A 143 -14.48 5.17 -14.90
N ARG A 144 -14.68 6.43 -15.32
CA ARG A 144 -15.21 6.77 -16.65
C ARG A 144 -14.15 7.26 -17.63
N ALA A 145 -13.19 8.06 -17.18
CA ALA A 145 -12.17 8.66 -18.05
C ALA A 145 -10.81 7.93 -17.97
N GLY A 146 -10.66 6.93 -17.10
CA GLY A 146 -9.44 6.14 -16.98
C GLY A 146 -8.22 6.93 -16.48
N ILE A 147 -8.43 8.16 -15.99
CA ILE A 147 -7.34 9.00 -15.48
C ILE A 147 -6.88 8.54 -14.10
N SER A 148 -5.58 8.64 -13.84
CA SER A 148 -4.99 8.30 -12.54
C SER A 148 -5.58 9.17 -11.42
N MET A 149 -5.61 8.66 -10.18
CA MET A 149 -6.15 9.41 -9.03
C MET A 149 -5.44 10.77 -8.83
N LYS A 150 -4.12 10.81 -9.05
CA LYS A 150 -3.34 12.05 -9.00
C LYS A 150 -3.83 13.05 -10.04
N ASN A 151 -4.00 12.61 -11.28
CA ASN A 151 -4.45 13.48 -12.36
C ASN A 151 -5.92 13.89 -12.17
N ALA A 152 -6.79 13.00 -11.70
CA ALA A 152 -8.16 13.32 -11.36
C ALA A 152 -8.25 14.43 -10.30
N LYS A 153 -7.41 14.36 -9.25
CA LYS A 153 -7.35 15.40 -8.21
C LYS A 153 -6.87 16.74 -8.77
N ILE A 154 -5.81 16.73 -9.56
CA ILE A 154 -5.30 17.95 -10.22
C ILE A 154 -6.38 18.55 -11.12
N THR A 155 -7.08 17.74 -11.91
CA THR A 155 -8.16 18.20 -12.80
C THR A 155 -9.30 18.82 -12.00
N ILE A 156 -9.79 18.16 -10.94
CA ILE A 156 -10.86 18.70 -10.11
C ILE A 156 -10.44 20.00 -9.44
N ASP A 157 -9.25 20.03 -8.83
CA ASP A 157 -8.75 21.22 -8.15
C ASP A 157 -8.61 22.38 -9.13
N LEU A 158 -8.05 22.14 -10.31
CA LEU A 158 -7.92 23.15 -11.34
C LEU A 158 -9.30 23.65 -11.81
N CYS A 159 -10.24 22.75 -12.09
CA CYS A 159 -11.59 23.11 -12.49
C CYS A 159 -12.31 23.94 -11.41
N CYS A 160 -12.28 23.50 -10.15
CA CYS A 160 -12.91 24.22 -9.05
C CYS A 160 -12.25 25.57 -8.78
N THR A 161 -10.92 25.66 -8.83
CA THR A 161 -10.18 26.93 -8.69
C THR A 161 -10.49 27.89 -9.84
N VAL A 162 -10.48 27.43 -11.09
CA VAL A 162 -10.78 28.29 -12.25
C VAL A 162 -12.22 28.77 -12.21
N LEU A 163 -13.19 27.88 -11.99
CA LEU A 163 -14.60 28.25 -11.88
C LEU A 163 -14.83 29.20 -10.70
N GLY A 164 -14.27 28.88 -9.53
CA GLY A 164 -14.34 29.73 -8.35
C GLY A 164 -13.79 31.13 -8.63
N PHE A 165 -12.60 31.23 -9.24
CA PHE A 165 -11.99 32.51 -9.60
C PHE A 165 -12.84 33.32 -10.59
N LEU A 166 -13.34 32.68 -11.65
CA LEU A 166 -14.19 33.34 -12.65
C LEU A 166 -15.50 33.87 -12.03
N MET A 167 -16.00 33.21 -10.98
CA MET A 167 -17.17 33.64 -10.23
C MET A 167 -16.85 34.66 -9.11
N GLY A 168 -15.60 35.13 -9.01
CA GLY A 168 -15.16 36.09 -8.00
C GLY A 168 -14.81 35.47 -6.64
N GLY A 169 -14.71 34.15 -6.56
CA GLY A 169 -14.28 33.41 -5.37
C GLY A 169 -12.84 33.75 -4.96
N THR A 170 -12.55 33.58 -3.68
CA THR A 170 -11.28 34.01 -3.06
C THR A 170 -10.16 33.01 -3.39
N VAL A 171 -9.44 33.27 -4.48
CA VAL A 171 -8.30 32.47 -4.95
C VAL A 171 -7.01 33.29 -4.82
N GLY A 172 -5.98 32.71 -4.20
CA GLY A 172 -4.70 33.40 -3.98
C GLY A 172 -3.59 32.47 -3.51
N LEU A 173 -2.58 33.05 -2.84
CA LEU A 173 -1.44 32.32 -2.29
C LEU A 173 -1.88 31.19 -1.33
N GLY A 174 -2.93 31.45 -0.53
CA GLY A 174 -3.51 30.45 0.36
C GLY A 174 -4.05 29.23 -0.38
N THR A 175 -4.67 29.41 -1.54
CA THR A 175 -5.19 28.28 -2.35
C THR A 175 -4.06 27.34 -2.79
N VAL A 176 -2.91 27.89 -3.19
CA VAL A 176 -1.73 27.10 -3.54
C VAL A 176 -1.20 26.34 -2.31
N LEU A 177 -1.13 26.99 -1.15
CA LEU A 177 -0.73 26.36 0.10
C LEU A 177 -1.70 25.23 0.52
N CYS A 178 -3.00 25.38 0.29
CA CYS A 178 -3.98 24.32 0.53
C CYS A 178 -3.73 23.10 -0.36
N ILE A 179 -3.49 23.31 -1.67
CA ILE A 179 -3.20 22.23 -2.63
C ILE A 179 -1.96 21.44 -2.21
N CYS A 180 -0.90 22.12 -1.77
CA CYS A 180 0.36 21.48 -1.37
C CYS A 180 0.30 20.86 0.04
N GLY A 181 -0.36 21.51 1.00
CA GLY A 181 -0.24 21.21 2.42
C GLY A 181 -1.37 20.36 3.01
N MET A 182 -2.61 20.57 2.56
CA MET A 182 -3.78 19.94 3.19
C MET A 182 -3.76 18.40 3.07
N GLY A 183 -3.21 17.87 1.97
CA GLY A 183 -3.05 16.43 1.78
C GLY A 183 -2.13 15.76 2.80
N HIS A 184 -1.07 16.44 3.25
CA HIS A 184 -0.18 15.91 4.29
C HIS A 184 -0.89 15.82 5.64
N ILE A 185 -1.58 16.90 6.03
CA ILE A 185 -2.35 16.96 7.28
C ILE A 185 -3.43 15.89 7.28
N TYR A 186 -4.15 15.78 6.17
CA TYR A 186 -5.17 14.75 5.99
C TYR A 186 -4.60 13.35 6.25
N ASN A 187 -3.45 13.01 5.65
CA ASN A 187 -2.83 11.69 5.84
C ASN A 187 -2.37 11.45 7.29
N GLN A 188 -1.76 12.45 7.94
CA GLN A 188 -1.29 12.31 9.32
C GLN A 188 -2.45 12.09 10.30
N VAL A 189 -3.52 12.89 10.17
CA VAL A 189 -4.70 12.77 11.03
C VAL A 189 -5.41 11.43 10.79
N PHE A 190 -5.45 10.97 9.55
CA PHE A 190 -5.97 9.65 9.21
C PHE A 190 -5.17 8.52 9.88
N CYS A 191 -3.83 8.61 9.88
CA CYS A 191 -2.96 7.67 10.60
C CYS A 191 -3.18 7.69 12.12
N ILE A 192 -3.35 8.87 12.73
CA ILE A 192 -3.65 9.02 14.16
C ILE A 192 -5.00 8.34 14.48
N TRP A 193 -6.01 8.55 13.65
CA TRP A 193 -7.31 7.88 13.80
C TRP A 193 -7.21 6.36 13.71
N GLN A 194 -6.42 5.85 12.76
CA GLN A 194 -6.14 4.42 12.65
C GLN A 194 -5.50 3.88 13.92
N TRP A 195 -4.49 4.59 14.45
CA TRP A 195 -3.81 4.23 15.70
C TRP A 195 -4.77 4.27 16.90
N ALA A 196 -5.56 5.33 17.05
CA ALA A 196 -6.47 5.51 18.17
C ALA A 196 -7.57 4.45 18.21
N VAL A 197 -8.09 4.02 17.06
CA VAL A 197 -9.14 2.98 16.97
C VAL A 197 -8.57 1.57 17.09
N SER A 198 -7.28 1.36 16.79
CA SER A 198 -6.63 0.05 17.01
C SER A 198 -6.45 -0.33 18.48
N GLY A 199 -6.54 0.62 19.42
CA GLY A 199 -6.60 0.37 20.87
C GLY A 199 -5.27 -0.08 21.51
N ASN A 200 -4.69 0.79 22.36
CA ASN A 200 -3.64 0.55 23.36
C ASN A 200 -2.53 -0.49 23.03
N GLY A 201 -1.38 0.02 22.58
CA GLY A 201 -0.10 -0.28 23.25
C GLY A 201 0.55 -1.65 23.05
N SER A 202 -0.07 -2.60 22.35
CA SER A 202 0.70 -3.63 21.66
C SER A 202 0.94 -3.13 20.24
N VAL A 203 2.19 -2.79 19.94
CA VAL A 203 2.70 -3.07 18.60
C VAL A 203 2.25 -4.50 18.30
N PRO A 204 1.43 -4.77 17.26
CA PRO A 204 1.14 -6.17 16.92
C PRO A 204 2.47 -6.89 16.90
N GLU A 205 2.59 -7.96 17.69
CA GLU A 205 3.85 -8.70 17.80
C GLU A 205 4.32 -8.97 16.37
N GLN A 206 5.51 -8.46 16.04
CA GLN A 206 5.93 -8.29 14.66
C GLN A 206 5.80 -9.63 13.94
N GLY A 207 4.92 -9.70 12.93
CA GLY A 207 4.64 -10.94 12.20
C GLY A 207 3.34 -11.67 12.56
N THR A 208 2.42 -11.08 13.33
CA THR A 208 1.06 -11.64 13.44
C THR A 208 0.32 -11.63 12.09
N ILE A 209 -0.61 -12.58 11.89
CA ILE A 209 -1.43 -12.65 10.68
C ILE A 209 -2.25 -11.38 10.47
N ASP A 210 -2.75 -10.76 11.56
CA ASP A 210 -3.53 -9.53 11.48
C ASP A 210 -2.72 -8.34 10.96
N GLU A 211 -1.44 -8.24 11.36
CA GLU A 211 -0.52 -7.23 10.85
C GLU A 211 -0.28 -7.42 9.35
N ILE A 212 -0.03 -8.66 8.90
CA ILE A 212 0.16 -8.99 7.48
C ILE A 212 -1.07 -8.57 6.67
N LEU A 213 -2.27 -8.92 7.13
CA LEU A 213 -3.53 -8.57 6.48
C LEU A 213 -3.78 -7.06 6.48
N MET A 214 -3.42 -6.36 7.55
CA MET A 214 -3.53 -4.91 7.64
C MET A 214 -2.57 -4.21 6.66
N ASN A 215 -1.31 -4.65 6.60
CA ASN A 215 -0.33 -4.14 5.66
C ASN A 215 -0.76 -4.39 4.21
N ASN A 216 -1.30 -5.58 3.91
CA ASN A 216 -1.85 -5.89 2.60
C ASN A 216 -3.01 -4.96 2.21
N ARG A 217 -3.97 -4.72 3.12
CA ARG A 217 -5.08 -3.78 2.87
C ARG A 217 -4.58 -2.38 2.53
N ARG A 218 -3.62 -1.85 3.29
CA ARG A 218 -2.99 -0.55 3.00
C ARG A 218 -2.28 -0.56 1.64
N PHE A 219 -1.47 -1.59 1.38
CA PHE A 219 -0.75 -1.77 0.11
C PHE A 219 -1.68 -1.76 -1.12
N VAL A 220 -2.86 -2.38 -1.02
CA VAL A 220 -3.87 -2.40 -2.08
C VAL A 220 -4.62 -1.07 -2.18
N GLN A 221 -5.05 -0.49 -1.05
CA GLN A 221 -5.77 0.80 -1.02
C GLN A 221 -4.92 1.94 -1.61
N GLU A 222 -3.62 1.95 -1.29
CA GLU A 222 -2.63 2.91 -1.80
C GLU A 222 -2.15 2.56 -3.22
N ARG A 223 -2.65 1.48 -3.83
CA ARG A 223 -2.22 0.92 -5.13
C ARG A 223 -0.70 0.78 -5.27
N ARG A 224 -0.01 0.49 -4.17
CA ARG A 224 1.45 0.27 -4.15
C ARG A 224 1.88 -0.92 -5.01
N TYR A 225 0.95 -1.78 -5.43
CA TYR A 225 1.20 -2.87 -6.37
C TYR A 225 1.53 -2.39 -7.80
N GLU A 226 1.12 -1.20 -8.23
CA GLU A 226 1.32 -0.72 -9.61
C GLU A 226 2.81 -0.66 -10.00
N ARG A 227 3.69 -0.27 -9.06
CA ARG A 227 5.15 -0.26 -9.30
C ARG A 227 5.78 -1.65 -9.47
N TYR A 228 5.01 -2.71 -9.20
CA TYR A 228 5.41 -4.11 -9.34
C TYR A 228 4.67 -4.81 -10.49
N GLU A 229 4.02 -4.07 -11.38
CA GLU A 229 3.40 -4.66 -12.57
C GLU A 229 4.48 -5.25 -13.51
N THR A 230 4.28 -6.49 -13.93
CA THR A 230 5.20 -7.23 -14.81
C THR A 230 4.47 -8.40 -15.47
N GLU A 231 5.06 -8.95 -16.52
CA GLU A 231 4.59 -10.19 -17.16
C GLU A 231 5.02 -11.45 -16.40
N LYS A 232 4.32 -12.55 -16.68
CA LYS A 232 4.67 -13.87 -16.12
C LYS A 232 5.96 -14.46 -16.70
N TYR A 233 6.46 -13.97 -17.83
CA TYR A 233 7.68 -14.46 -18.48
C TYR A 233 8.93 -13.71 -17.98
N PRO A 234 10.00 -14.41 -17.54
CA PRO A 234 11.19 -13.76 -17.00
C PRO A 234 11.99 -13.04 -18.09
N ARG A 235 12.14 -11.71 -17.98
CA ARG A 235 12.82 -10.88 -19.01
C ARG A 235 14.26 -11.30 -19.29
N LYS A 236 14.99 -11.75 -18.27
CA LYS A 236 16.39 -12.19 -18.42
C LYS A 236 16.52 -13.67 -18.83
N LYS A 237 15.39 -14.36 -19.10
CA LYS A 237 15.32 -15.81 -19.37
C LYS A 237 16.06 -16.64 -18.33
N LEU A 238 15.93 -16.24 -17.06
CA LEU A 238 16.71 -16.73 -15.93
C LEU A 238 15.83 -17.43 -14.90
N ALA A 239 16.25 -18.60 -14.42
CA ALA A 239 15.77 -19.22 -13.20
C ALA A 239 16.89 -19.29 -12.16
N ILE A 240 16.55 -19.04 -10.89
CA ILE A 240 17.46 -19.12 -9.75
C ILE A 240 16.91 -20.13 -8.77
N LEU A 241 17.71 -21.13 -8.41
CA LEU A 241 17.45 -22.01 -7.28
C LEU A 241 18.31 -21.53 -6.11
N THR A 242 17.69 -21.16 -4.99
CA THR A 242 18.40 -20.58 -3.82
C THR A 242 17.75 -20.98 -2.50
N CYS A 243 18.41 -20.75 -1.38
CA CYS A 243 17.85 -21.07 -0.06
C CYS A 243 16.65 -20.18 0.31
N MET A 244 15.75 -20.71 1.15
CA MET A 244 14.63 -20.01 1.80
C MET A 244 15.05 -19.06 2.94
N ASP A 245 16.36 -18.87 3.16
CA ASP A 245 16.93 -18.01 4.20
C ASP A 245 16.36 -16.57 4.14
N THR A 246 15.87 -16.05 5.27
CA THR A 246 15.22 -14.74 5.32
C THR A 246 16.15 -13.60 4.95
N ARG A 247 17.47 -13.75 5.14
CA ARG A 247 18.50 -12.75 4.79
C ARG A 247 18.58 -12.50 3.28
N LEU A 248 18.25 -13.51 2.47
CA LEU A 248 18.37 -13.43 1.01
C LEU A 248 17.17 -12.76 0.32
N THR A 249 16.06 -12.52 1.03
CA THR A 249 14.81 -12.04 0.40
C THR A 249 14.99 -10.72 -0.35
N GLU A 250 15.72 -9.76 0.24
CA GLU A 250 16.05 -8.48 -0.39
C GLU A 250 17.52 -8.44 -0.86
N LEU A 251 18.42 -9.09 -0.14
CA LEU A 251 19.86 -9.07 -0.43
C LEU A 251 20.17 -9.67 -1.80
N LEU A 252 19.61 -10.85 -2.12
CA LEU A 252 19.91 -11.52 -3.39
C LEU A 252 19.47 -10.66 -4.59
N PRO A 253 18.19 -10.23 -4.70
CA PRO A 253 17.78 -9.38 -5.82
C PRO A 253 18.61 -8.09 -5.94
N ALA A 254 18.95 -7.46 -4.81
CA ALA A 254 19.76 -6.25 -4.80
C ALA A 254 21.20 -6.49 -5.28
N ALA A 255 21.86 -7.54 -4.78
CA ALA A 255 23.27 -7.83 -5.06
C ALA A 255 23.55 -8.15 -6.54
N ILE A 256 22.61 -8.84 -7.21
CA ILE A 256 22.76 -9.24 -8.62
C ILE A 256 21.92 -8.38 -9.58
N GLY A 257 21.39 -7.25 -9.09
CA GLY A 257 20.67 -6.27 -9.92
C GLY A 257 19.41 -6.87 -10.60
N LEU A 258 18.66 -7.69 -9.87
CA LEU A 258 17.35 -8.16 -10.32
C LEU A 258 16.26 -7.14 -10.02
N LYS A 259 15.42 -6.92 -11.01
CA LYS A 259 14.15 -6.21 -10.86
C LYS A 259 13.00 -7.21 -10.88
N ASN A 260 11.85 -6.77 -10.39
CA ASN A 260 10.62 -7.54 -10.52
C ASN A 260 10.37 -7.92 -11.99
N GLY A 261 10.07 -9.20 -12.24
CA GLY A 261 9.90 -9.76 -13.58
C GLY A 261 11.17 -10.28 -14.28
N ASP A 262 12.37 -10.13 -13.70
CA ASP A 262 13.60 -10.52 -14.40
C ASP A 262 13.88 -12.02 -14.40
N ALA A 263 13.53 -12.72 -13.31
CA ALA A 263 13.88 -14.12 -13.09
C ALA A 263 12.78 -14.90 -12.36
N LYS A 264 12.80 -16.22 -12.50
CA LYS A 264 12.04 -17.15 -11.65
C LYS A 264 12.90 -17.55 -10.47
N ILE A 265 12.47 -17.26 -9.24
CA ILE A 265 13.23 -17.58 -8.02
C ILE A 265 12.52 -18.74 -7.32
N ILE A 266 13.18 -19.89 -7.29
CA ILE A 266 12.74 -21.11 -6.63
C ILE A 266 13.50 -21.21 -5.31
N ARG A 267 12.80 -21.44 -4.20
CA ARG A 267 13.40 -21.45 -2.86
C ARG A 267 13.02 -22.70 -2.09
N ASN A 268 14.03 -23.36 -1.52
CA ASN A 268 13.86 -24.47 -0.59
C ASN A 268 14.91 -24.41 0.54
N ALA A 269 14.88 -25.38 1.45
CA ALA A 269 15.92 -25.51 2.46
C ALA A 269 17.26 -25.87 1.80
N GLY A 270 18.29 -25.04 1.96
CA GLY A 270 19.64 -25.30 1.42
C GLY A 270 19.88 -24.72 0.03
N GLY A 271 18.84 -24.49 -0.77
CA GLY A 271 19.00 -23.93 -2.13
C GLY A 271 19.60 -24.93 -3.13
N VAL A 272 19.41 -26.22 -2.87
CA VAL A 272 20.00 -27.34 -3.60
C VAL A 272 18.96 -28.46 -3.78
N THR A 273 19.23 -29.46 -4.62
CA THR A 273 18.34 -30.62 -4.75
C THR A 273 19.13 -31.92 -4.93
N GLU A 274 18.71 -32.95 -4.20
CA GLU A 274 19.26 -34.32 -4.28
C GLU A 274 18.32 -35.27 -5.04
N ASP A 275 17.05 -34.89 -5.23
CA ASP A 275 16.05 -35.70 -5.94
C ASP A 275 15.91 -35.19 -7.38
N ALA A 276 16.41 -35.97 -8.34
CA ALA A 276 16.29 -35.69 -9.77
C ALA A 276 14.84 -35.48 -10.22
N TYR A 277 13.86 -36.03 -9.51
CA TYR A 277 12.43 -35.85 -9.79
C TYR A 277 11.70 -35.07 -8.70
N GLY A 278 12.47 -34.31 -7.91
CA GLY A 278 11.99 -33.43 -6.86
C GLY A 278 11.19 -32.24 -7.35
N SER A 279 10.59 -31.52 -6.40
CA SER A 279 9.74 -30.36 -6.69
C SER A 279 10.51 -29.19 -7.33
N GLU A 280 11.80 -29.09 -7.00
CA GLU A 280 12.76 -28.10 -7.48
C GLU A 280 13.04 -28.32 -8.96
N VAL A 281 13.41 -29.56 -9.34
CA VAL A 281 13.67 -29.93 -10.73
C VAL A 281 12.40 -29.78 -11.56
N LYS A 282 11.24 -30.22 -11.05
CA LYS A 282 9.95 -29.98 -11.72
C LYS A 282 9.70 -28.49 -11.97
N SER A 283 9.99 -27.62 -11.01
CA SER A 283 9.82 -26.17 -11.14
C SER A 283 10.76 -25.57 -12.18
N LEU A 284 12.00 -26.06 -12.24
CA LEU A 284 12.98 -25.68 -13.26
C LEU A 284 12.56 -26.11 -14.67
N LEU A 285 12.04 -27.34 -14.83
CA LEU A 285 11.50 -27.82 -16.11
C LEU A 285 10.32 -26.97 -16.59
N VAL A 286 9.40 -26.60 -15.69
CA VAL A 286 8.32 -25.65 -16.01
C VAL A 286 8.90 -24.28 -16.41
N ALA A 287 9.95 -23.80 -15.74
CA ALA A 287 10.59 -22.54 -16.10
C ALA A 287 11.21 -22.58 -17.51
N ILE A 288 11.81 -23.70 -17.91
CA ILE A 288 12.38 -23.91 -19.24
C ILE A 288 11.25 -23.97 -20.29
N PHE A 289 10.35 -24.94 -20.17
CA PHE A 289 9.41 -25.27 -21.25
C PHE A 289 8.19 -24.35 -21.33
N GLU A 290 7.67 -23.87 -20.21
CA GLU A 290 6.45 -23.05 -20.17
C GLU A 290 6.73 -21.55 -20.09
N LEU A 291 7.93 -21.18 -19.65
CA LEU A 291 8.27 -19.79 -19.33
C LEU A 291 9.51 -19.26 -20.08
N GLY A 292 10.16 -20.07 -20.92
CA GLY A 292 11.22 -19.64 -21.84
C GLY A 292 12.55 -19.30 -21.16
N VAL A 293 12.86 -19.94 -20.03
CA VAL A 293 14.17 -19.84 -19.37
C VAL A 293 15.22 -20.60 -20.16
N THR A 294 16.38 -19.97 -20.36
CA THR A 294 17.55 -20.57 -21.02
C THR A 294 18.78 -20.61 -20.12
N LYS A 295 18.69 -20.02 -18.92
CA LYS A 295 19.78 -19.96 -17.94
C LYS A 295 19.28 -20.33 -16.55
N ILE A 296 19.96 -21.26 -15.89
CA ILE A 296 19.71 -21.65 -14.51
C ILE A 296 20.93 -21.26 -13.67
N VAL A 297 20.68 -20.70 -12.49
CA VAL A 297 21.73 -20.38 -11.53
C VAL A 297 21.37 -20.99 -10.19
N VAL A 298 22.24 -21.85 -9.66
CA VAL A 298 22.12 -22.43 -8.32
C VAL A 298 22.95 -21.56 -7.37
N ILE A 299 22.31 -21.00 -6.35
CA ILE A 299 22.95 -20.07 -5.40
C ILE A 299 22.80 -20.62 -3.98
N GLY A 300 23.86 -21.23 -3.47
CA GLY A 300 24.04 -21.49 -2.04
C GLY A 300 24.39 -20.22 -1.28
N HIS A 301 24.57 -20.30 0.04
CA HIS A 301 25.02 -19.15 0.81
C HIS A 301 25.83 -19.52 2.06
N THR A 302 26.68 -18.60 2.50
CA THR A 302 27.45 -18.79 3.74
C THR A 302 26.55 -18.87 4.97
N ASP A 303 27.00 -19.62 5.99
CA ASP A 303 26.27 -19.82 7.25
C ASP A 303 24.84 -20.33 7.04
N CYS A 304 24.70 -21.38 6.21
CA CYS A 304 23.43 -22.03 5.99
C CYS A 304 23.01 -22.87 7.19
N GLY A 305 21.80 -22.63 7.72
CA GLY A 305 21.28 -23.39 8.86
C GLY A 305 21.05 -24.87 8.55
N VAL A 306 20.88 -25.23 7.28
CA VAL A 306 20.70 -26.63 6.83
C VAL A 306 22.01 -27.40 6.91
N GLU A 307 23.16 -26.75 6.75
CA GLU A 307 24.48 -27.39 6.88
C GLU A 307 24.70 -27.94 8.30
N LYS A 308 24.12 -27.25 9.30
CA LYS A 308 24.27 -27.57 10.73
C LYS A 308 23.13 -28.44 11.26
N LEU A 309 22.29 -29.00 10.38
CA LEU A 309 21.05 -29.65 10.80
C LEU A 309 21.31 -31.08 11.28
N ASP A 310 21.00 -31.31 12.56
CA ASP A 310 21.08 -32.60 13.23
C ASP A 310 19.68 -33.23 13.32
N SER A 311 19.49 -34.34 12.61
CA SER A 311 18.23 -35.07 12.55
C SER A 311 17.76 -35.53 13.94
N THR A 312 18.68 -35.89 14.84
CA THR A 312 18.36 -36.31 16.21
C THR A 312 17.74 -35.16 17.01
N GLN A 313 18.32 -33.97 16.92
CA GLN A 313 17.79 -32.79 17.59
C GLN A 313 16.42 -32.35 17.03
N MET A 314 16.23 -32.47 15.71
CA MET A 314 14.96 -32.12 15.07
C MET A 314 13.85 -33.09 15.47
N ILE A 315 14.12 -34.39 15.51
CA ILE A 315 13.21 -35.44 16.00
C ILE A 315 12.83 -35.17 17.46
N GLU A 316 13.78 -34.80 18.32
CA GLU A 316 13.50 -34.50 19.72
C GLU A 316 12.61 -33.26 19.88
N LYS A 317 12.84 -32.20 19.07
CA LYS A 317 11.95 -31.03 19.02
C LYS A 317 10.52 -31.40 18.58
N MET A 318 10.37 -32.33 17.64
CA MET A 318 9.05 -32.84 17.22
C MET A 318 8.36 -33.61 18.36
N ARG A 319 9.08 -34.48 19.08
CA ARG A 319 8.54 -35.20 20.25
C ARG A 319 8.10 -34.27 21.37
N LYS A 320 8.85 -33.18 21.65
CA LYS A 320 8.46 -32.14 22.61
C LYS A 320 7.14 -31.44 22.24
N ARG A 321 6.81 -31.37 20.95
CA ARG A 321 5.51 -30.91 20.45
C ARG A 321 4.44 -32.02 20.41
N LYS A 322 4.69 -33.15 21.09
CA LYS A 322 3.78 -34.30 21.24
C LYS A 322 3.45 -35.02 19.93
N ILE A 323 4.31 -34.93 18.93
CA ILE A 323 4.20 -35.73 17.71
C ILE A 323 4.67 -37.16 18.04
N LYS A 324 3.83 -38.16 17.74
CA LYS A 324 4.22 -39.58 17.82
C LYS A 324 5.02 -39.91 16.57
N LEU A 325 6.25 -40.38 16.74
CA LEU A 325 7.15 -40.72 15.64
C LEU A 325 7.54 -42.20 15.69
N GLU A 326 7.54 -42.83 14.53
CA GLU A 326 8.08 -44.16 14.25
C GLU A 326 9.40 -44.02 13.48
N ASN A 327 10.26 -45.05 13.52
CA ASN A 327 11.56 -44.99 12.84
C ASN A 327 11.43 -44.89 11.31
N LYS A 328 10.32 -45.39 10.75
CA LYS A 328 9.98 -45.25 9.34
C LYS A 328 8.58 -44.69 9.22
N GLU A 329 8.50 -43.42 8.87
CA GLU A 329 7.22 -42.74 8.72
C GLU A 329 6.59 -43.07 7.37
N LYS A 330 5.27 -43.30 7.38
CA LYS A 330 4.49 -43.51 6.17
C LYS A 330 3.60 -42.30 5.90
N ALA A 331 3.85 -41.64 4.77
CA ALA A 331 2.99 -40.59 4.23
C ALA A 331 2.43 -41.06 2.89
N GLY A 332 1.19 -41.53 2.89
CA GLY A 332 0.56 -42.13 1.72
C GLY A 332 1.24 -43.45 1.33
N ARG A 333 1.77 -43.54 0.09
CA ARG A 333 2.48 -44.74 -0.41
C ARG A 333 4.00 -44.71 -0.21
N ARG A 334 4.55 -43.62 0.33
CA ARG A 334 5.99 -43.44 0.51
C ARG A 334 6.37 -43.74 1.96
N GLU A 335 7.42 -44.52 2.12
CA GLU A 335 8.06 -44.81 3.40
C GLU A 335 9.39 -44.07 3.46
N ILE A 336 9.62 -43.33 4.55
CA ILE A 336 10.76 -42.42 4.68
C ILE A 336 11.54 -42.80 5.95
N ASP A 337 12.85 -42.94 5.81
CA ASP A 337 13.77 -42.95 6.94
C ASP A 337 13.99 -41.51 7.41
N LEU A 338 13.47 -41.18 8.59
CA LEU A 338 13.54 -39.83 9.14
C LEU A 338 14.96 -39.35 9.37
N ASN A 339 15.88 -40.23 9.76
CA ASN A 339 17.25 -39.81 10.07
C ASN A 339 17.98 -39.35 8.81
N ARG A 340 17.73 -40.04 7.69
CA ARG A 340 18.28 -39.68 6.39
C ARG A 340 17.54 -38.51 5.76
N TRP A 341 16.22 -38.46 5.86
CA TRP A 341 15.45 -37.39 5.22
C TRP A 341 15.62 -36.03 5.93
N LEU A 342 15.86 -36.05 7.24
CA LEU A 342 16.15 -34.86 8.03
C LEU A 342 17.66 -34.61 8.17
N SER A 343 18.54 -35.26 7.42
CA SER A 343 19.96 -34.90 7.48
C SER A 343 20.20 -33.57 6.77
N GLY A 344 21.08 -32.75 7.34
CA GLY A 344 21.57 -31.54 6.68
C GLY A 344 22.43 -31.83 5.46
N ILE A 345 22.80 -30.75 4.76
CA ILE A 345 23.82 -30.79 3.70
C ILE A 345 25.22 -30.78 4.34
N HIS A 346 26.21 -31.42 3.74
CA HIS A 346 27.56 -31.49 4.34
C HIS A 346 28.35 -30.19 4.19
N ALA A 347 28.52 -29.72 2.95
CA ALA A 347 29.19 -28.46 2.64
C ALA A 347 28.42 -27.73 1.54
N THR A 348 28.13 -26.45 1.76
CA THR A 348 27.32 -25.66 0.83
C THR A 348 27.91 -25.63 -0.59
N GLU A 349 29.23 -25.48 -0.74
CA GLU A 349 29.89 -25.48 -2.06
C GLU A 349 29.74 -26.82 -2.79
N GLU A 350 29.91 -27.93 -2.09
CA GLU A 350 29.77 -29.28 -2.64
C GLU A 350 28.32 -29.55 -3.08
N ALA A 351 27.35 -29.21 -2.23
CA ALA A 351 25.93 -29.37 -2.54
C ALA A 351 25.50 -28.53 -3.77
N VAL A 352 26.08 -27.34 -3.95
CA VAL A 352 25.89 -26.54 -5.17
C VAL A 352 26.49 -27.24 -6.39
N ARG A 353 27.71 -27.78 -6.30
CA ARG A 353 28.33 -28.56 -7.40
C ARG A 353 27.48 -29.77 -7.77
N ASP A 354 27.04 -30.54 -6.79
CA ASP A 354 26.26 -31.75 -7.01
C ASP A 354 24.92 -31.42 -7.68
N THR A 355 24.26 -30.35 -7.25
CA THR A 355 23.01 -29.88 -7.87
C THR A 355 23.24 -29.46 -9.33
N VAL A 356 24.32 -28.72 -9.61
CA VAL A 356 24.64 -28.30 -10.99
C VAL A 356 24.94 -29.52 -11.87
N SER A 357 25.74 -30.47 -11.39
CA SER A 357 26.04 -31.72 -12.10
C SER A 357 24.78 -32.52 -12.38
N LEU A 358 23.92 -32.70 -11.36
CA LEU A 358 22.63 -33.37 -11.49
C LEU A 358 21.78 -32.72 -12.59
N LEU A 359 21.65 -31.39 -12.60
CA LEU A 359 20.85 -30.68 -13.60
C LEU A 359 21.44 -30.78 -15.01
N LYS A 360 22.78 -30.74 -15.16
CA LYS A 360 23.47 -30.91 -16.46
C LYS A 360 23.31 -32.32 -17.03
N GLU A 361 23.28 -33.33 -16.16
CA GLU A 361 23.13 -34.74 -16.51
C GLU A 361 21.66 -35.17 -16.64
N HIS A 362 20.72 -34.37 -16.15
CA HIS A 362 19.31 -34.72 -16.10
C HIS A 362 18.72 -34.94 -17.50
N PRO A 363 18.04 -36.09 -17.77
CA PRO A 363 17.58 -36.44 -19.12
C PRO A 363 16.49 -35.52 -19.69
N LEU A 364 15.78 -34.79 -18.83
CA LEU A 364 14.74 -33.83 -19.24
C LEU A 364 15.23 -32.38 -19.33
N VAL A 365 16.48 -32.09 -18.95
CA VAL A 365 17.05 -30.74 -19.06
C VAL A 365 17.75 -30.62 -20.42
N PRO A 366 17.31 -29.70 -21.31
CA PRO A 366 17.92 -29.53 -22.62
C PRO A 366 19.40 -29.08 -22.53
N LYS A 367 20.20 -29.47 -23.53
CA LYS A 367 21.64 -29.16 -23.57
C LYS A 367 21.97 -27.71 -23.94
N ASP A 368 20.98 -26.96 -24.44
CA ASP A 368 21.07 -25.54 -24.75
C ASP A 368 20.73 -24.63 -23.55
N VAL A 369 20.48 -25.20 -22.37
CA VAL A 369 20.30 -24.45 -21.12
C VAL A 369 21.63 -24.33 -20.38
N ASP A 370 22.10 -23.12 -20.17
CA ASP A 370 23.32 -22.86 -19.39
C ASP A 370 23.03 -22.97 -17.89
N ILE A 371 23.88 -23.66 -17.13
CA ILE A 371 23.67 -23.94 -15.69
C ILE A 371 24.92 -23.59 -14.89
N PHE A 372 24.79 -22.63 -13.98
CA PHE A 372 25.89 -22.09 -13.18
C PHE A 372 25.68 -22.32 -11.67
N GLY A 373 26.76 -22.38 -10.89
CA GLY A 373 26.74 -22.55 -9.44
C GLY A 373 27.56 -21.49 -8.70
N PHE A 374 26.98 -20.87 -7.68
CA PHE A 374 27.61 -19.86 -6.83
C PHE A 374 27.30 -20.05 -5.35
N VAL A 375 28.13 -19.46 -4.48
CA VAL A 375 27.82 -19.24 -3.06
C VAL A 375 27.77 -17.74 -2.78
N MET A 376 26.64 -17.27 -2.24
CA MET A 376 26.49 -15.88 -1.81
C MET A 376 26.94 -15.67 -0.36
N ASN A 377 27.73 -14.64 -0.12
CA ASN A 377 28.02 -14.18 1.23
C ASN A 377 26.78 -13.47 1.84
N THR A 378 26.23 -14.02 2.92
CA THR A 378 24.99 -13.48 3.55
C THR A 378 25.15 -12.10 4.20
N LYS A 379 26.37 -11.61 4.39
CA LYS A 379 26.65 -10.29 4.96
C LYS A 379 26.88 -9.22 3.89
N THR A 380 27.55 -9.56 2.79
CA THR A 380 27.98 -8.59 1.77
C THR A 380 27.20 -8.69 0.46
N GLY A 381 26.58 -9.84 0.17
CA GLY A 381 25.95 -10.14 -1.11
C GLY A 381 26.94 -10.57 -2.21
N GLU A 382 28.23 -10.67 -1.91
CA GLU A 382 29.25 -11.14 -2.84
C GLU A 382 28.94 -12.55 -3.35
N LEU A 383 29.06 -12.77 -4.66
CA LEU A 383 28.93 -14.09 -5.28
C LEU A 383 30.32 -14.69 -5.52
N MET A 384 30.56 -15.85 -4.92
CA MET A 384 31.74 -16.67 -5.16
C MET A 384 31.37 -17.78 -6.13
N GLU A 385 32.11 -17.90 -7.23
CA GLU A 385 31.88 -18.92 -8.24
C GLU A 385 32.31 -20.30 -7.74
N VAL A 386 31.47 -21.30 -8.02
CA VAL A 386 31.71 -22.69 -7.63
C VAL A 386 31.91 -23.58 -8.86
N VAL A 387 31.08 -23.40 -9.90
CA VAL A 387 31.08 -24.18 -11.15
C VAL A 387 30.36 -23.41 -12.27
N GLN A 388 30.86 -23.49 -13.50
CA GLN A 388 30.21 -23.01 -14.74
C GLN A 388 29.75 -24.17 -15.61
#